data_AF-A0A1E3YE66-F1
#
_entry.id   AF-A0A1E3YE66-F1
#
_cell.length_a   1.000
_cell.length_b   1.000
_cell.length_c   1.000
_cell.angle_alpha   90.00
_cell.angle_beta   90.00
_cell.angle_gamma   90.00
#
_symmetry.space_group_name_H-M   'P 1'
#
loop_
_entity.id
_entity.type
_entity.pdbx_description
1 polymer ?
#
loop_
_entity_poly.entity_id
_entity_poly.type
_entity_poly.pdbx_seq_one_letter_code
_entity_poly.pdbx_strand_id
1 'polypeptide(L)'
;MENDEVQPRRVFVLGAGAIGASVGALLFEVGVDGVFVVRDSEHGRAVVERGVDLRFPKTARNIRVPTAATATATPDVLVLLATMGHETEAALEGVAPHVTVAGRDRVMDMSDLVAMLIESESEKAA
;
A
#
# COMPACT_ATOMS: atom_id res chain seq x y z
N MET A 1 -20.66 20.56 -11.64
CA MET A 1 -19.90 20.29 -10.41
C MET A 1 -18.81 19.34 -10.85
N GLU A 2 -17.64 19.89 -11.20
CA GLU A 2 -16.46 19.09 -11.55
C GLU A 2 -16.16 18.20 -10.33
N ASN A 3 -16.18 16.88 -10.54
CA ASN A 3 -15.50 15.98 -9.62
C ASN A 3 -14.02 16.31 -9.76
N ASP A 4 -13.46 17.08 -8.83
CA ASP A 4 -12.02 17.07 -8.60
C ASP A 4 -11.67 15.62 -8.30
N GLU A 5 -11.14 14.90 -9.28
CA GLU A 5 -10.51 13.60 -9.06
C GLU A 5 -9.36 13.85 -8.09
N VAL A 6 -9.59 13.54 -6.82
CA VAL A 6 -8.56 13.60 -5.79
C VAL A 6 -7.53 12.54 -6.16
N GLN A 7 -6.40 12.97 -6.70
CA GLN A 7 -5.27 12.08 -6.95
C GLN A 7 -4.72 11.60 -5.60
N PRO A 8 -4.71 10.28 -5.35
CA PRO A 8 -4.27 9.77 -4.06
C PRO A 8 -2.78 10.09 -3.85
N ARG A 9 -2.48 10.74 -2.73
CA ARG A 9 -1.10 11.13 -2.35
C ARG A 9 -0.48 10.18 -1.33
N ARG A 10 -1.30 9.28 -0.77
CA ARG A 10 -0.90 8.31 0.24
C ARG A 10 -1.47 6.95 -0.08
N VAL A 11 -0.74 5.91 0.28
CA VAL A 11 -1.19 4.52 0.10
C VAL A 11 -1.24 3.81 1.45
N PHE A 12 -2.41 3.27 1.79
CA PHE A 12 -2.58 2.37 2.92
C PHE A 12 -2.64 0.93 2.42
N VAL A 13 -1.69 0.11 2.85
CA VAL A 13 -1.65 -1.30 2.46
C VAL A 13 -2.34 -2.15 3.52
N LEU A 14 -3.48 -2.73 3.18
CA LEU A 14 -4.19 -3.70 4.01
C LEU A 14 -3.67 -5.10 3.71
N GLY A 15 -2.82 -5.61 4.60
CA GLY A 15 -2.22 -6.94 4.49
C GLY A 15 -0.75 -6.88 4.06
N ALA A 16 0.15 -7.13 5.02
CA ALA A 16 1.60 -7.18 4.78
C ALA A 16 2.10 -8.58 4.37
N GLY A 17 1.27 -9.37 3.67
CA GLY A 17 1.72 -10.60 3.03
C GLY A 17 2.72 -10.33 1.89
N ALA A 18 3.15 -11.36 1.15
CA ALA A 18 4.18 -11.21 0.12
C ALA A 18 3.88 -10.08 -0.89
N ILE A 19 2.64 -9.97 -1.38
CA ILE A 19 2.23 -8.93 -2.34
C ILE A 19 2.24 -7.54 -1.69
N GLY A 20 1.48 -7.35 -0.61
CA GLY A 20 1.36 -6.03 0.03
C GLY A 20 2.68 -5.51 0.59
N ALA A 21 3.48 -6.39 1.19
CA ALA A 21 4.81 -6.04 1.67
C ALA A 21 5.75 -5.66 0.53
N SER A 22 5.72 -6.38 -0.60
CA SER A 22 6.59 -6.07 -1.75
C SER A 22 6.21 -4.77 -2.43
N VAL A 23 4.93 -4.63 -2.79
CA VAL A 23 4.43 -3.45 -3.51
C VAL A 23 4.59 -2.20 -2.65
N GLY A 24 4.09 -2.22 -1.42
CA GLY A 24 4.13 -0.99 -0.63
C GLY A 24 5.52 -0.64 -0.08
N ALA A 25 6.43 -1.61 0.09
CA ALA A 25 7.83 -1.28 0.39
C ALA A 25 8.52 -0.60 -0.81
N LEU A 26 8.24 -1.04 -2.04
CA LEU A 26 8.72 -0.38 -3.24
C LEU A 26 8.12 1.03 -3.42
N LEU A 27 6.81 1.19 -3.21
CA LEU A 27 6.17 2.51 -3.25
C LEU A 27 6.80 3.48 -2.25
N PHE A 28 7.07 3.00 -1.03
CA PHE A 28 7.75 3.78 -0.01
C PHE A 28 9.19 4.15 -0.42
N GLU A 29 9.95 3.22 -1.01
CA GLU A 29 11.31 3.47 -1.50
C GLU A 29 11.34 4.55 -2.60
N VAL A 30 10.31 4.59 -3.46
CA VAL A 30 10.22 5.61 -4.51
C VAL A 30 9.68 6.97 -4.00
N GLY A 31 9.21 7.04 -2.75
CA GLY A 31 8.81 8.29 -2.10
C GLY A 31 7.30 8.54 -2.06
N VAL A 32 6.49 7.53 -2.41
CA VAL A 32 5.05 7.57 -2.11
C VAL A 32 4.86 7.45 -0.60
N ASP A 33 4.06 8.35 -0.02
CA ASP A 33 3.77 8.35 1.42
C ASP A 33 2.89 7.13 1.77
N GLY A 34 3.56 6.03 2.10
CA GLY A 34 2.95 4.72 2.31
C GLY A 34 2.96 4.30 3.79
N VAL A 35 1.81 3.83 4.27
CA VAL A 35 1.68 3.21 5.60
C VAL A 35 1.16 1.79 5.43
N PHE A 36 1.85 0.83 6.03
CA PHE A 36 1.30 -0.51 6.20
C PHE A 36 0.30 -0.51 7.33
N VAL A 37 -0.93 -0.89 7.04
CA VAL A 37 -1.97 -1.10 8.03
C VAL A 37 -2.05 -2.60 8.27
N VAL A 38 -1.38 -3.03 9.33
CA VAL A 38 -1.31 -4.45 9.69
C VAL A 38 -2.00 -4.62 11.01
N ARG A 39 -3.09 -5.40 11.04
CA ARG A 39 -3.76 -5.79 12.29
C ARG A 39 -2.72 -6.36 13.26
N ASP A 40 -2.86 -6.07 14.55
CA ASP A 40 -1.92 -6.55 15.57
C ASP A 40 -1.78 -8.07 15.47
N SER A 41 -0.62 -8.49 14.99
CA SER A 41 -0.28 -9.86 14.64
C SER A 41 1.22 -10.02 14.78
N GLU A 42 1.66 -11.25 15.01
CA GLU A 42 3.09 -11.59 15.06
C GLU A 42 3.82 -11.09 13.79
N HIS A 43 3.17 -11.21 12.63
CA HIS A 43 3.71 -10.73 11.36
C HIS A 43 3.83 -9.21 11.30
N GLY A 44 2.80 -8.47 11.74
CA GLY A 44 2.86 -7.01 11.81
C GLY A 44 3.98 -6.50 12.71
N ARG A 45 4.17 -7.15 13.87
CA ARG A 45 5.28 -6.83 14.79
C ARG A 45 6.64 -7.12 14.16
N ALA A 46 6.77 -8.25 13.46
CA ALA A 46 8.00 -8.58 12.74
C ALA A 46 8.34 -7.55 11.66
N VAL A 47 7.34 -7.03 10.94
CA VAL A 47 7.53 -5.97 9.93
C VAL A 47 7.96 -4.66 10.60
N VAL A 48 7.36 -4.28 11.73
CA VAL A 48 7.78 -3.10 12.52
C VAL A 48 9.23 -3.23 13.00
N GLU A 49 9.60 -4.38 13.57
CA GLU A 49 10.91 -4.60 14.18
C GLU A 49 12.03 -4.78 13.14
N ARG A 50 11.76 -5.52 12.06
CA ARG A 50 12.77 -6.03 11.12
C ARG A 50 12.70 -5.39 9.74
N GLY A 51 11.64 -4.63 9.43
CA GLY A 51 11.36 -4.16 8.09
C GLY A 51 10.97 -5.29 7.13
N VAL A 52 10.87 -4.95 5.85
CA VAL A 52 10.59 -5.89 4.76
C VAL A 52 11.89 -6.26 4.05
N ASP A 53 12.22 -7.54 4.02
CA ASP A 53 13.33 -8.07 3.21
C ASP A 53 12.83 -8.41 1.81
N LEU A 54 13.17 -7.56 0.84
CA LEU A 54 12.88 -7.77 -0.58
C LEU A 54 14.07 -8.44 -1.26
N ARG A 55 13.84 -9.64 -1.80
CA ARG A 55 14.84 -10.42 -2.51
C ARG A 55 14.50 -10.50 -3.99
N PHE A 56 15.42 -10.01 -4.81
CA PHE A 56 15.40 -10.12 -6.26
C PHE A 56 16.49 -11.11 -6.70
N PRO A 57 16.46 -11.60 -7.95
CA PRO A 57 17.46 -12.56 -8.43
C PRO A 57 18.92 -12.13 -8.29
N LYS A 58 19.18 -10.80 -8.30
CA LYS A 58 20.54 -10.23 -8.24
C LYS A 58 20.81 -9.34 -7.03
N THR A 59 19.79 -8.96 -6.27
CA THR A 59 19.90 -7.95 -5.21
C THR A 59 18.95 -8.28 -4.08
N ALA A 60 19.29 -7.88 -2.86
CA ALA A 60 18.37 -7.89 -1.73
C ALA A 60 18.40 -6.53 -1.04
N ARG A 61 17.26 -6.09 -0.53
CA ARG A 61 17.12 -4.82 0.18
C ARG A 61 16.21 -5.02 1.39
N ASN A 62 16.57 -4.42 2.51
CA ASN A 62 15.70 -4.35 3.68
C ASN A 62 15.13 -2.93 3.80
N ILE A 63 13.82 -2.80 3.73
CA ILE A 63 13.12 -1.51 3.71
C ILE A 63 12.29 -1.40 5.00
N ARG A 64 12.55 -0.35 5.78
CA ARG A 64 11.72 -0.02 6.94
C ARG A 64 10.58 0.87 6.51
N VAL A 65 9.37 0.31 6.52
CA VAL A 65 8.14 1.00 6.13
C VAL A 65 7.36 1.39 7.39
N PRO A 66 6.81 2.62 7.46
CA PRO A 66 5.87 3.00 8.51
C PRO A 66 4.74 1.98 8.60
N THR A 67 4.51 1.45 9.79
CA THR A 67 3.50 0.42 10.03
C THR A 67 2.64 0.83 11.22
N ALA A 68 1.32 0.70 11.08
CA ALA A 68 0.34 1.02 12.09
C ALA A 68 -0.66 -0.12 12.26
N ALA A 69 -1.19 -0.28 13.49
CA ALA A 69 -2.23 -1.25 13.78
C ALA A 69 -3.58 -0.86 13.16
N THR A 70 -3.83 0.45 13.07
CA THR A 70 -5.03 1.04 12.48
C THR A 70 -4.64 2.33 11.75
N ALA A 71 -5.44 2.71 10.76
CA ALA A 71 -5.34 4.01 10.12
C ALA A 71 -6.72 4.46 9.65
N THR A 72 -6.97 5.77 9.65
CA THR A 72 -8.21 6.36 9.13
C THR A 72 -7.93 6.89 7.73
N ALA A 73 -8.51 6.25 6.71
CA ALA A 73 -8.36 6.68 5.33
C ALA A 73 -9.22 7.93 5.08
N THR A 74 -8.60 8.97 4.52
CA THR A 74 -9.26 10.17 3.99
C THR A 74 -9.44 10.02 2.47
N PRO A 75 -10.24 10.88 1.80
CA PRO A 75 -10.48 10.76 0.35
C PRO A 75 -9.23 10.81 -0.54
N ASP A 76 -8.11 11.38 -0.06
CA ASP A 76 -6.81 11.43 -0.72
C ASP A 76 -5.92 10.20 -0.47
N VAL A 77 -6.45 9.18 0.21
CA VAL A 77 -5.78 7.91 0.48
C VAL A 77 -6.29 6.85 -0.49
N LEU A 78 -5.36 6.19 -1.18
CA LEU A 78 -5.60 4.93 -1.85
C LEU A 78 -5.42 3.77 -0.87
N VAL A 79 -6.39 2.89 -0.77
CA VAL A 79 -6.24 1.63 -0.02
C VAL A 79 -5.86 0.51 -0.98
N LEU A 80 -4.70 -0.11 -0.77
CA LEU A 80 -4.30 -1.34 -1.45
C LEU A 80 -4.77 -2.55 -0.62
N LEU A 81 -5.79 -3.26 -1.11
CA LEU A 81 -6.27 -4.50 -0.50
C LEU A 81 -5.38 -5.68 -0.94
N ALA A 82 -4.49 -6.13 -0.05
CA ALA A 82 -3.53 -7.20 -0.32
C ALA A 82 -3.62 -8.36 0.70
N THR A 83 -4.78 -8.51 1.34
CA THR A 83 -5.09 -9.62 2.24
C THR A 83 -5.59 -10.85 1.49
N MET A 84 -5.59 -12.02 2.11
CA MET A 84 -6.23 -13.21 1.53
C MET A 84 -7.74 -13.03 1.42
N GLY A 85 -8.36 -13.54 0.35
CA GLY A 85 -9.75 -13.20 0.01
C GLY A 85 -10.82 -13.48 1.09
N HIS A 86 -10.60 -14.47 1.98
CA HIS A 86 -11.51 -14.74 3.09
C HIS A 86 -11.39 -13.75 4.26
N GLU A 87 -10.35 -12.90 4.26
CA GLU A 87 -10.12 -11.85 5.25
C GLU A 87 -10.54 -10.47 4.73
N THR A 88 -10.97 -10.36 3.47
CA THR A 88 -11.29 -9.08 2.81
C THR A 88 -12.29 -8.24 3.59
N GLU A 89 -13.44 -8.81 3.98
CA GLU A 89 -14.48 -8.08 4.73
C GLU A 89 -13.93 -7.52 6.04
N ALA A 90 -13.17 -8.33 6.78
CA ALA A 90 -12.58 -7.94 8.05
C ALA A 90 -11.42 -6.93 7.88
N ALA A 91 -10.74 -6.91 6.74
CA ALA A 91 -9.71 -5.92 6.44
C ALA A 91 -10.30 -4.56 6.05
N LEU A 92 -11.46 -4.56 5.39
CA LEU A 92 -12.17 -3.35 4.98
C LEU A 92 -13.04 -2.76 6.10
N GLU A 93 -13.18 -3.45 7.23
CA GLU A 93 -13.89 -2.94 8.39
C GLU A 93 -13.27 -1.61 8.85
N GLY A 94 -14.05 -0.53 8.79
CA GLY A 94 -13.60 0.83 9.12
C GLY A 94 -13.08 1.65 7.94
N VAL A 95 -12.98 1.08 6.73
CA VAL A 95 -12.74 1.86 5.49
C VAL A 95 -14.05 2.51 5.08
N ALA A 96 -14.05 3.84 4.96
CA ALA A 96 -15.25 4.57 4.59
C ALA A 96 -15.67 4.28 3.13
N PRO A 97 -16.97 4.23 2.79
CA PRO A 97 -17.43 3.81 1.45
C PRO A 97 -16.97 4.68 0.27
N HIS A 98 -16.49 5.90 0.54
CA HIS A 98 -16.03 6.86 -0.45
C HIS A 98 -14.51 6.82 -0.67
N VAL A 99 -13.78 5.98 0.09
CA VAL A 99 -12.35 5.76 -0.07
C VAL A 99 -12.14 4.77 -1.21
N THR A 100 -11.22 5.09 -2.13
CA THR A 100 -10.87 4.21 -3.24
C THR A 100 -10.05 3.01 -2.74
N VAL A 101 -10.50 1.80 -3.10
CA VAL A 101 -9.85 0.54 -2.74
C VAL A 101 -9.38 -0.21 -3.99
N ALA A 102 -8.07 -0.20 -4.24
CA ALA A 102 -7.44 -1.02 -5.27
C ALA A 102 -7.59 -2.52 -4.94
N GLY A 103 -8.02 -3.31 -5.93
CA GLY A 103 -8.33 -4.74 -5.78
C GLY A 103 -9.79 -5.05 -5.44
N ARG A 104 -10.62 -4.03 -5.17
CA ARG A 104 -12.08 -4.14 -5.01
C ARG A 104 -12.83 -3.27 -6.03
N ASP A 105 -12.43 -2.01 -6.14
CA ASP A 105 -13.08 -1.03 -7.00
C ASP A 105 -12.47 -1.08 -8.41
N ARG A 106 -13.29 -1.07 -9.47
CA ARG A 106 -12.82 -1.09 -10.87
C ARG A 106 -12.24 0.25 -11.36
N VAL A 107 -12.08 1.22 -10.47
CA VAL A 107 -11.59 2.57 -10.78
C VAL A 107 -10.07 2.63 -10.77
N MET A 108 -9.40 1.69 -10.08
CA MET A 108 -7.94 1.60 -10.04
C MET A 108 -7.50 0.14 -9.96
N ASP A 109 -6.74 -0.31 -10.94
CA ASP A 109 -6.21 -1.68 -10.99
C ASP A 109 -4.71 -1.73 -10.64
N MET A 110 -4.14 -2.94 -10.55
CA MET A 110 -2.73 -3.11 -10.21
C MET A 110 -1.78 -2.47 -11.23
N SER A 111 -2.23 -2.23 -12.46
CA SER A 111 -1.45 -1.58 -13.51
C SER A 111 -1.33 -0.07 -13.28
N ASP A 112 -2.34 0.58 -12.69
CA ASP A 112 -2.26 1.99 -12.28
C ASP A 112 -1.23 2.18 -11.15
N LEU A 113 -1.17 1.23 -10.23
CA LEU A 113 -0.16 1.18 -9.17
C LEU A 113 1.26 0.98 -9.72
N VAL A 114 1.40 0.20 -10.79
CA VAL A 114 2.66 0.05 -11.52
C VAL A 114 3.00 1.31 -12.30
N ALA A 115 2.02 2.00 -12.89
CA ALA A 115 2.24 3.28 -13.57
C ALA A 115 2.77 4.34 -12.61
N MET A 116 2.18 4.46 -11.42
CA MET A 116 2.70 5.36 -10.36
C MET A 116 4.16 5.06 -9.99
N LEU A 117 4.54 3.77 -9.93
CA LEU A 117 5.93 3.36 -9.66
C LEU A 117 6.87 3.77 -10.80
N ILE A 118 6.45 3.60 -12.06
CA ILE A 118 7.23 3.97 -13.25
C ILE A 118 7.42 5.49 -13.35
N GLU A 119 6.36 6.26 -13.10
CA GLU A 119 6.40 7.72 -13.13
C GLU A 119 7.35 8.28 -12.05
N SER A 120 7.28 7.73 -10.84
CA SER A 120 8.15 8.14 -9.74
C SER A 120 9.64 7.87 -10.00
N GLU A 121 9.99 6.72 -10.60
CA GLU A 121 11.38 6.43 -10.99
C GLU A 121 11.87 7.35 -12.12
N SER A 122 10.97 7.76 -13.03
CA SER A 122 11.31 8.66 -14.14
C SER A 122 11.63 10.08 -13.65
N GLU A 123 10.91 10.56 -12.63
CA GLU A 123 11.12 11.88 -12.05
C GLU A 123 12.42 11.98 -11.23
N LYS A 124 12.89 10.86 -10.65
CA LYS A 124 14.20 10.79 -9.95
C LYS A 124 15.41 10.74 -10.90
N ALA A 125 15.21 10.39 -12.17
CA ALA A 125 16.27 10.25 -13.17
C ALA A 125 16.51 11.53 -14.01
N ALA A 126 15.66 12.55 -13.85
CA ALA A 126 15.73 13.85 -14.53
C ALA A 126 16.43 14.91 -13.65
#